data_AF-A0A6G2DEU9-F1
#
_entry.id   AF-A0A6G2DEU9-F1
#
_cell.length_a   1.000
_cell.length_b   1.000
_cell.length_c   1.000
_cell.angle_alpha   90.00
_cell.angle_beta   90.00
_cell.angle_gamma   90.00
#
_symmetry.space_group_name_H-M   'P 1'
#
loop_
_entity.id
_entity.type
_entity.pdbx_description
1 polymer ?
#
loop_
_entity_poly.entity_id
_entity_poly.type
_entity_poly.pdbx_seq_one_letter_code
_entity_poly.pdbx_strand_id
1 'polypeptide(L)'
;VGLVSVLALLALTFYKRSSKMSVFSILARLPFIGIFVQTYLTAYYAREWGNMISQGMELTQIFQMMQEQGSQLFKEIGQDLAQTLKNGREFSQTIGTYPFFRKELSLIIEYG
;
A
#
# COMPACT_ATOMS: atom_id res chain seq x y z
N VAL A 1 -32.72 -2.88 -11.98
CA VAL A 1 -32.30 -1.57 -11.43
C VAL A 1 -32.00 -1.65 -9.93
N GLY A 2 -32.91 -2.16 -9.08
CA GLY A 2 -32.69 -2.21 -7.61
C GLY A 2 -31.45 -2.97 -7.12
N LEU A 3 -31.11 -4.12 -7.73
CA LEU A 3 -29.92 -4.91 -7.36
C LEU A 3 -28.60 -4.16 -7.62
N VAL A 4 -28.52 -3.43 -8.74
CA VAL A 4 -27.36 -2.60 -9.08
C VAL A 4 -27.23 -1.42 -8.12
N SER A 5 -28.35 -0.79 -7.77
CA SER A 5 -28.38 0.31 -6.80
C SER A 5 -27.97 -0.15 -5.40
N VAL A 6 -28.41 -1.34 -4.97
CA VAL A 6 -28.05 -1.93 -3.67
C VAL A 6 -26.57 -2.32 -3.64
N LEU A 7 -26.05 -2.94 -4.70
CA LEU A 7 -24.62 -3.24 -4.83
C LEU A 7 -23.77 -1.96 -4.83
N ALA A 8 -24.22 -0.90 -5.51
CA ALA A 8 -23.56 0.39 -5.51
C ALA A 8 -23.56 1.03 -4.11
N LEU A 9 -24.69 0.99 -3.39
CA LEU A 9 -24.80 1.52 -2.03
C LEU A 9 -23.96 0.72 -1.02
N LEU A 10 -23.91 -0.61 -1.16
CA LEU A 10 -23.06 -1.46 -0.34
C LEU A 10 -21.58 -1.21 -0.64
N ALA A 11 -21.20 -1.10 -1.92
CA ALA A 11 -19.84 -0.73 -2.31
C ALA A 11 -19.45 0.66 -1.78
N LEU A 12 -20.35 1.63 -1.83
CA LEU A 12 -20.12 3.00 -1.33
C LEU A 12 -20.03 3.07 0.20
N THR A 13 -20.86 2.33 0.92
CA THR A 13 -20.81 2.26 2.39
C THR A 13 -19.59 1.49 2.87
N PHE A 14 -19.20 0.41 2.18
CA PHE A 14 -17.97 -0.31 2.45
C PHE A 14 -16.74 0.56 2.13
N TYR A 15 -16.75 1.30 1.01
CA TYR A 15 -15.68 2.23 0.66
C TYR A 15 -15.50 3.37 1.68
N LYS A 16 -16.60 3.90 2.24
CA LYS A 16 -16.55 4.94 3.28
C LYS A 16 -16.08 4.43 4.65
N ARG A 17 -16.27 3.14 4.95
CA ARG A 17 -15.83 2.52 6.21
C ARG A 17 -14.50 1.76 6.12
N SER A 18 -14.01 1.49 4.92
CA SER A 18 -12.80 0.70 4.70
C SER A 18 -11.55 1.57 4.67
N SER A 19 -10.48 1.07 5.29
CA SER A 19 -9.12 1.61 5.11
C SER A 19 -8.78 1.67 3.61
N LYS A 20 -8.02 2.69 3.20
CA LYS A 20 -7.56 2.83 1.82
C LYS A 20 -6.74 1.62 1.38
N MET A 21 -5.96 1.01 2.26
CA MET A 21 -5.28 -0.27 1.97
C MET A 21 -6.28 -1.34 1.50
N SER A 22 -7.44 -1.48 2.15
CA SER A 22 -8.47 -2.45 1.72
C SER A 22 -9.08 -2.10 0.36
N VAL A 23 -9.35 -0.82 0.11
CA VAL A 23 -9.88 -0.34 -1.18
C VAL A 23 -8.91 -0.64 -2.31
N PHE A 24 -7.65 -0.21 -2.17
CA PHE A 24 -6.63 -0.44 -3.19
C PHE A 24 -6.31 -1.92 -3.35
N SER A 25 -6.41 -2.71 -2.28
CA SER A 25 -6.29 -4.17 -2.35
C SER A 25 -7.36 -4.83 -3.21
N ILE A 26 -8.61 -4.35 -3.12
CA ILE A 26 -9.70 -4.85 -3.96
C ILE A 26 -9.52 -4.40 -5.40
N LEU A 27 -9.20 -3.13 -5.63
CA LEU A 27 -8.96 -2.58 -6.97
C LEU A 27 -7.81 -3.30 -7.69
N ALA A 28 -6.74 -3.62 -6.97
CA ALA A 28 -5.58 -4.33 -7.50
C ALA A 28 -5.89 -5.76 -7.95
N ARG A 29 -6.98 -6.37 -7.47
CA ARG A 29 -7.41 -7.73 -7.86
C ARG A 29 -8.34 -7.74 -9.07
N LEU A 30 -8.82 -6.59 -9.52
CA LEU A 30 -9.72 -6.52 -10.69
C LEU A 30 -8.94 -6.76 -11.99
N PRO A 31 -9.53 -7.49 -12.96
CA PRO A 31 -8.91 -7.64 -14.28
C PRO A 31 -8.77 -6.27 -14.97
N PHE A 32 -7.71 -6.10 -15.75
CA PHE A 32 -7.30 -4.86 -16.45
C PHE A 32 -6.92 -3.70 -15.53
N ILE A 33 -7.83 -3.23 -14.68
CA ILE A 33 -7.61 -2.09 -13.77
C ILE A 33 -6.53 -2.42 -12.73
N GLY A 34 -6.54 -3.65 -12.21
CA GLY A 34 -5.59 -4.08 -11.19
C GLY A 34 -4.14 -4.00 -11.67
N ILE A 35 -3.88 -4.27 -12.95
CA ILE A 35 -2.55 -4.14 -13.55
C ILE A 35 -2.07 -2.70 -13.48
N PHE A 36 -2.94 -1.74 -13.84
CA PHE A 36 -2.58 -0.33 -13.79
C PHE A 36 -2.34 0.14 -12.35
N VAL A 37 -3.23 -0.23 -11.42
CA VAL A 37 -3.11 0.10 -10.00
C VAL A 37 -1.80 -0.44 -9.41
N GLN A 38 -1.50 -1.72 -9.64
CA GLN A 38 -0.28 -2.35 -9.14
C GLN A 38 0.97 -1.69 -9.74
N THR A 39 0.99 -1.44 -11.05
CA THR A 39 2.14 -0.80 -11.71
C THR A 39 2.36 0.62 -11.20
N TYR A 40 1.30 1.43 -11.13
CA TYR A 40 1.40 2.82 -10.68
C TYR A 40 1.86 2.90 -9.23
N LEU A 41 1.22 2.16 -8.32
CA LEU A 41 1.59 2.20 -6.91
C LEU A 41 3.00 1.62 -6.70
N THR A 42 3.33 0.51 -7.32
CA THR A 42 4.70 -0.04 -7.22
C THR A 42 5.75 0.98 -7.64
N ALA A 43 5.57 1.61 -8.80
CA ALA A 43 6.54 2.61 -9.30
C ALA A 43 6.60 3.86 -8.41
N TYR A 44 5.45 4.34 -7.95
CA TYR A 44 5.37 5.52 -7.08
C TYR A 44 6.08 5.26 -5.74
N TYR A 45 5.73 4.19 -5.04
CA TYR A 45 6.31 3.89 -3.73
C TYR A 45 7.77 3.48 -3.81
N ALA A 46 8.18 2.72 -4.84
CA ALA A 46 9.59 2.42 -5.08
C ALA A 46 10.43 3.69 -5.24
N ARG A 47 9.90 4.71 -5.94
CA ARG A 47 10.56 6.00 -6.10
C ARG A 47 10.63 6.77 -4.78
N GLU A 48 9.51 6.92 -4.08
CA GLU A 48 9.48 7.67 -2.82
C GLU A 48 10.40 7.03 -1.78
N TRP A 49 10.32 5.72 -1.59
CA TRP A 49 11.19 4.99 -0.66
C TRP A 49 12.63 4.98 -1.12
N GLY A 50 12.90 4.74 -2.41
CA GLY A 50 14.25 4.79 -2.96
C GLY A 50 14.92 6.14 -2.76
N ASN A 51 14.19 7.24 -3.00
CA ASN A 51 14.66 8.61 -2.75
C ASN A 51 15.00 8.81 -1.27
N MET A 52 14.13 8.35 -0.38
CA MET A 52 14.32 8.49 1.07
C MET A 52 15.50 7.66 1.59
N ILE A 53 15.63 6.41 1.14
CA ILE A 53 16.74 5.52 1.48
C ILE A 53 18.06 6.07 0.90
N SER A 54 18.04 6.61 -0.32
CA SER A 54 19.24 7.22 -0.94
C SER A 54 19.76 8.44 -0.19
N GLN A 55 18.91 9.10 0.60
CA GLN A 55 19.28 10.19 1.50
C GLN A 55 19.85 9.70 2.85
N GLY A 56 19.95 8.39 3.05
CA GLY A 56 20.47 7.77 4.27
C GLY A 56 19.46 7.68 5.41
N MET A 57 18.16 7.86 5.14
CA MET A 57 17.13 7.75 6.18
C MET A 57 16.89 6.30 6.57
N GLU A 58 16.79 6.05 7.87
CA GLU A 58 16.42 4.73 8.40
C GLU A 58 14.95 4.41 8.11
N LEU A 59 14.63 3.13 7.91
CA LEU A 59 13.27 2.67 7.63
C LEU A 59 12.25 3.12 8.70
N THR A 60 12.65 3.16 9.97
CA THR A 60 11.82 3.63 11.08
C THR A 60 11.42 5.10 10.91
N GLN A 61 12.34 5.95 10.47
CA GLN A 61 12.10 7.37 10.20
C GLN A 61 11.22 7.55 8.97
N ILE A 62 11.49 6.78 7.91
CA ILE A 62 10.65 6.76 6.70
C ILE A 62 9.21 6.44 7.09
N PHE A 63 8.98 5.36 7.84
CA PHE A 63 7.63 4.95 8.22
C PHE A 63 6.94 5.95 9.15
N GLN A 64 7.69 6.71 9.96
CA GLN A 64 7.12 7.80 10.76
C GLN A 64 6.69 8.97 9.85
N MET A 65 7.55 9.41 8.94
CA MET A 65 7.22 10.47 7.98
C MET A 65 6.02 10.10 7.11
N MET A 66 5.90 8.82 6.71
CA MET A 66 4.75 8.33 5.97
C MET A 66 3.42 8.58 6.69
N GLN A 67 3.42 8.56 8.02
CA GLN A 67 2.22 8.73 8.84
C GLN A 67 1.75 10.19 8.94
N GLU A 68 2.65 11.14 8.67
CA GLU A 68 2.41 12.58 8.74
C GLU A 68 1.93 13.16 7.40
N GLN A 69 2.17 12.45 6.30
CA GLN A 69 1.76 12.89 4.96
C GLN A 69 0.24 12.82 4.74
N GLY A 70 -0.27 13.65 3.84
CA GLY A 70 -1.72 13.81 3.59
C GLY A 70 -2.40 12.63 2.87
N SER A 71 -1.63 11.71 2.25
CA SER A 71 -2.21 10.53 1.60
C SER A 71 -2.60 9.49 2.63
N GLN A 72 -3.89 9.20 2.73
CA GLN A 72 -4.41 8.19 3.67
C GLN A 72 -3.83 6.79 3.41
N LEU A 73 -3.59 6.40 2.15
CA LEU A 73 -2.95 5.11 1.85
C LEU A 73 -1.49 5.09 2.33
N PHE A 74 -0.76 6.19 2.12
CA PHE A 74 0.63 6.32 2.54
C PHE A 74 0.75 6.24 4.06
N LYS A 75 -0.16 6.92 4.76
CA LYS A 75 -0.28 6.87 6.21
C LYS A 75 -0.58 5.47 6.73
N GLU A 76 -1.58 4.79 6.17
CA GLU A 76 -1.95 3.44 6.60
C GLU A 76 -0.82 2.43 6.36
N ILE A 77 -0.12 2.51 5.21
CA ILE A 77 1.06 1.67 4.94
C ILE A 77 2.16 1.97 5.95
N GLY A 78 2.46 3.25 6.23
CA GLY A 78 3.47 3.63 7.23
C GLY A 78 3.16 3.11 8.63
N GLN A 79 1.88 3.14 9.04
CA GLN A 79 1.43 2.58 10.32
C GLN A 79 1.64 1.07 10.39
N ASP A 80 1.22 0.34 9.35
CA ASP A 80 1.36 -1.12 9.31
C ASP A 80 2.83 -1.55 9.26
N LEU A 81 3.65 -0.88 8.44
CA LEU A 81 5.10 -1.12 8.36
C LEU A 81 5.82 -0.84 9.67
N ALA A 82 5.50 0.28 10.35
CA ALA A 82 6.08 0.59 11.66
C ALA A 82 5.70 -0.47 12.71
N GLN A 83 4.44 -0.95 12.69
CA GLN A 83 3.98 -1.96 13.64
C GLN A 83 4.58 -3.34 13.36
N THR A 84 4.66 -3.75 12.09
CA THR A 84 5.24 -5.03 11.68
C THR A 84 6.73 -5.10 11.97
N LEU A 85 7.47 -4.01 11.73
CA LEU A 85 8.88 -3.91 12.06
C LEU A 85 9.11 -4.00 13.58
N LYS A 86 8.29 -3.32 14.40
CA LYS A 86 8.31 -3.46 15.87
C LYS A 86 8.07 -4.90 16.34
N ASN A 87 7.28 -5.66 15.59
CA ASN A 87 6.99 -7.06 15.88
C ASN A 87 8.07 -8.02 15.34
N GLY A 88 9.18 -7.51 14.80
CA GLY A 88 10.29 -8.30 14.27
C GLY A 88 10.05 -8.89 12.88
N ARG A 89 9.03 -8.43 12.15
CA ARG A 89 8.84 -8.81 10.74
C ARG A 89 9.64 -7.90 9.82
N GLU A 90 10.23 -8.50 8.79
CA GLU A 90 11.03 -7.78 7.81
C GLU A 90 10.16 -6.90 6.91
N PHE A 91 10.76 -5.81 6.44
CA PHE A 91 10.14 -4.85 5.55
C PHE A 91 9.75 -5.48 4.21
N SER A 92 10.68 -6.17 3.55
CA SER A 92 10.45 -6.91 2.28
C SER A 92 9.26 -7.86 2.41
N GLN A 93 9.29 -8.73 3.42
CA GLN A 93 8.24 -9.72 3.68
C GLN A 93 6.87 -9.07 3.84
N THR A 94 6.79 -7.95 4.56
CA THR A 94 5.53 -7.24 4.78
C THR A 94 5.01 -6.61 3.48
N ILE A 95 5.88 -6.00 2.67
CA ILE A 95 5.54 -5.47 1.33
C ILE A 95 4.97 -6.56 0.43
N GLY A 96 5.54 -7.77 0.47
CA GLY A 96 5.05 -8.91 -0.31
C GLY A 96 3.61 -9.33 0.01
N THR A 97 3.06 -8.92 1.16
CA THR A 97 1.66 -9.23 1.55
C THR A 97 0.64 -8.28 0.92
N TYR A 98 1.07 -7.13 0.40
CA TYR A 98 0.16 -6.12 -0.13
C TYR A 98 -0.23 -6.43 -1.58
N PRO A 99 -1.50 -6.74 -1.88
CA PRO A 99 -1.92 -7.16 -3.22
C PRO A 99 -1.91 -6.02 -4.24
N PHE A 100 -1.77 -4.77 -3.79
CA PHE A 100 -1.63 -3.58 -4.64
C PHE A 100 -0.18 -3.27 -5.01
N PHE A 101 0.79 -4.05 -4.52
CA PHE A 101 2.16 -4.03 -5.04
C PHE A 101 2.44 -5.25 -5.88
N ARG A 102 3.34 -5.06 -6.84
CA ARG A 102 3.97 -6.14 -7.58
C ARG A 102 4.97 -6.87 -6.67
N LYS A 103 5.07 -8.19 -6.81
CA LYS A 103 5.96 -9.02 -5.99
C LYS A 103 7.43 -8.64 -6.17
N GLU A 104 7.75 -8.15 -7.36
CA GLU A 104 9.04 -7.63 -7.77
C GLU A 104 9.54 -6.54 -6.81
N LEU A 105 8.64 -5.72 -6.24
CA LEU A 105 9.02 -4.69 -5.27
C LEU A 105 9.62 -5.30 -4.00
N SER A 106 8.96 -6.34 -3.46
CA SER A 106 9.44 -7.06 -2.28
C SER A 106 10.83 -7.66 -2.52
N LEU A 107 11.04 -8.24 -3.70
CA LEU A 107 12.32 -8.86 -4.06
C LEU A 107 13.45 -7.82 -4.22
N ILE A 108 13.15 -6.67 -4.84
CA ILE A 108 14.11 -5.57 -4.96
C ILE A 108 14.53 -5.07 -3.58
N ILE A 109 13.59 -4.97 -2.64
CA ILE A 109 13.85 -4.54 -1.25
C ILE A 109 14.63 -5.60 -0.47
N GLU A 110 14.38 -6.88 -0.72
CA GLU A 110 15.04 -7.99 -0.01
C GLU A 110 16.52 -8.11 -0.39
N TYR A 111 16.86 -7.86 -1.66
CA TYR A 111 18.22 -8.05 -2.19
C TYR A 111 19.02 -6.76 -2.39
N GLY A 112 18.38 -5.59 -2.34
CA GLY A 112 19.01 -4.27 -2.50
C GLY A 112 19.47 -3.69 -1.18
#